data_AF-A0A9D3AJP3-F1
#
_entry.id   AF-A0A9D3AJP3-F1
#
_cell.length_a   1.000
_cell.length_b   1.000
_cell.length_c   1.000
_cell.angle_alpha   90.00
_cell.angle_beta   90.00
_cell.angle_gamma   90.00
#
_symmetry.space_group_name_H-M   'P 1'
#
loop_
_entity.id
_entity.type
_entity.pdbx_description
1 polymer ?
#
loop_
_entity_poly.entity_id
_entity_poly.type
_entity_poly.pdbx_seq_one_letter_code
_entity_poly.pdbx_strand_id
1 'polypeptide(L)'
;MLKREMVKRGWKAMGMKMGIAAAAVIIGLAAAPGTAEAKMENGSFVSIAGGAVDSITVNGVTVEALYAPYGSGTDTDTTYSCAAFVKRFYSQVYGRDVYNLNTTTSTPLIDQGSFSKTNSPKVGDILRDDKSVHWAIVKEVNGDTITVIQQNAWNGAYDKAWVGATVDVDDSRYTFFRWSGNEGENSQTDTTHDFSFNYHSLERYDTNAVIHTKVNNPEKLHVQTVGCYIYDGNGNLIKRHEESCSRDEKRFNIWYDFNGELGVTLTPGTEYSYQFYVIYDGTEYQGAKESFTTTGTAPAAETDDTDLMSKDCGPAPSLEYGKEGWMSLQELARSSEQVLYDRMWEPEKEDGNKKYYAPERCGAFSTMAPVMARLGEDGVETITWKYTYPDGSYEAESKAFYEGAKEAADAVFGVSGAGVCKDKNNMTATWDGIGELQWNLEDGIPTITITVE
;
A
#
# COMPACT_ATOMS: atom_id res chain seq x y z
N MET A 1 -72.88 32.34 22.32
CA MET A 1 -73.29 30.92 22.42
C MET A 1 -73.49 30.39 21.01
N LEU A 2 -72.77 29.30 20.70
CA LEU A 2 -73.04 28.20 19.73
C LEU A 2 -73.46 28.55 18.28
N LYS A 3 -72.60 28.23 17.30
CA LYS A 3 -72.41 26.93 16.55
C LYS A 3 -73.34 26.86 15.31
N ARG A 4 -72.84 26.86 14.07
CA ARG A 4 -72.16 25.78 13.28
C ARG A 4 -73.15 24.73 12.73
N GLU A 5 -73.27 24.65 11.40
CA GLU A 5 -73.54 23.46 10.55
C GLU A 5 -73.58 23.95 9.09
N MET A 6 -72.72 23.61 8.11
CA MET A 6 -72.15 22.36 7.57
C MET A 6 -73.15 21.41 6.87
N VAL A 7 -72.86 21.16 5.57
CA VAL A 7 -72.57 19.83 4.97
C VAL A 7 -73.54 19.18 3.95
N LYS A 8 -72.93 18.93 2.76
CA LYS A 8 -73.02 17.82 1.79
C LYS A 8 -74.27 17.54 0.94
N ARG A 9 -74.02 17.43 -0.37
CA ARG A 9 -74.64 16.46 -1.31
C ARG A 9 -73.64 15.98 -2.39
N GLY A 10 -73.57 14.66 -2.62
CA GLY A 10 -73.03 14.00 -3.83
C GLY A 10 -73.98 14.17 -5.05
N TRP A 11 -73.77 13.65 -6.27
CA TRP A 11 -73.21 12.38 -6.75
C TRP A 11 -73.16 12.38 -8.31
N LYS A 12 -72.26 11.58 -8.92
CA LYS A 12 -72.39 10.68 -10.12
C LYS A 12 -71.02 10.58 -10.84
N ALA A 13 -70.24 9.49 -10.71
CA ALA A 13 -70.35 8.14 -11.31
C ALA A 13 -69.76 8.02 -12.74
N MET A 14 -68.70 7.20 -12.83
CA MET A 14 -68.41 6.16 -13.86
C MET A 14 -67.03 6.26 -14.54
N GLY A 15 -66.26 5.15 -14.48
CA GLY A 15 -65.23 4.81 -15.48
C GLY A 15 -63.78 4.77 -15.01
N MET A 16 -63.36 3.66 -14.40
CA MET A 16 -61.98 3.34 -14.04
C MET A 16 -61.20 2.83 -15.28
N LYS A 17 -60.19 3.57 -15.74
CA LYS A 17 -59.04 3.07 -16.51
C LYS A 17 -57.80 3.87 -16.11
N MET A 18 -56.93 3.27 -15.30
CA MET A 18 -55.64 3.82 -14.91
C MET A 18 -54.68 3.80 -16.11
N GLY A 19 -54.29 4.98 -16.58
CA GLY A 19 -53.09 5.19 -17.38
C GLY A 19 -52.07 5.91 -16.50
N ILE A 20 -51.05 5.18 -16.06
CA ILE A 20 -49.89 5.71 -15.33
C ILE A 20 -49.03 6.47 -16.35
N ALA A 21 -49.00 7.80 -16.25
CA ALA A 21 -47.96 8.61 -16.87
C ALA A 21 -46.71 8.51 -15.99
N ALA A 22 -45.66 7.91 -16.54
CA ALA A 22 -44.34 7.80 -15.92
C ALA A 22 -43.74 9.20 -15.72
N ALA A 23 -43.64 9.64 -14.46
CA ALA A 23 -42.74 10.71 -14.08
C ALA A 23 -41.37 10.09 -13.81
N ALA A 24 -40.45 10.26 -14.76
CA ALA A 24 -39.04 9.94 -14.57
C ALA A 24 -38.45 10.88 -13.53
N VAL A 25 -38.37 10.42 -12.28
CA VAL A 25 -37.54 11.05 -11.25
C VAL A 25 -36.14 10.47 -11.43
N ILE A 26 -35.27 11.22 -12.12
CA ILE A 26 -33.83 10.99 -12.10
C ILE A 26 -33.35 11.42 -10.72
N ILE A 27 -33.29 10.47 -9.79
CA ILE A 27 -32.49 10.62 -8.56
C ILE A 27 -31.06 10.29 -8.97
N GLY A 28 -30.33 11.31 -9.40
CA GLY A 28 -28.87 11.24 -9.51
C GLY A 28 -28.26 11.26 -8.12
N LEU A 29 -28.24 10.11 -7.44
CA LEU A 29 -27.28 9.87 -6.36
C LEU A 29 -25.98 9.40 -7.03
N ALA A 30 -25.09 10.36 -7.32
CA ALA A 30 -23.69 10.01 -7.53
C ALA A 30 -23.14 9.53 -6.18
N ALA A 31 -23.15 8.22 -5.96
CA ALA A 31 -22.35 7.61 -4.91
C ALA A 31 -20.88 7.85 -5.28
N ALA A 32 -20.19 8.67 -4.49
CA ALA A 32 -18.74 8.75 -4.58
C ALA A 32 -18.17 7.34 -4.35
N PRO A 33 -17.24 6.86 -5.19
CA PRO A 33 -16.54 5.61 -4.89
C PRO A 33 -15.80 5.81 -3.56
N GLY A 34 -16.17 5.03 -2.56
CA GLY A 34 -15.42 4.99 -1.31
C GLY A 34 -14.02 4.49 -1.61
N THR A 35 -13.01 5.18 -1.09
CA THR A 35 -11.62 4.71 -1.13
C THR A 35 -11.53 3.36 -0.39
N ALA A 36 -10.87 2.38 -1.01
CA ALA A 36 -10.65 1.06 -0.44
C ALA A 36 -9.40 1.11 0.46
N GLU A 37 -9.59 1.13 1.78
CA GLU A 37 -8.49 1.08 2.76
C GLU A 37 -8.66 -0.13 3.69
N ALA A 38 -7.89 -1.20 3.48
CA ALA A 38 -7.86 -2.33 4.41
C ALA A 38 -7.14 -1.92 5.72
N LYS A 39 -7.61 -2.38 6.90
CA LYS A 39 -6.97 -2.11 8.21
C LYS A 39 -6.67 -3.40 8.99
N MET A 40 -6.42 -4.51 8.30
CA MET A 40 -6.20 -5.84 8.90
C MET A 40 -5.08 -5.84 9.96
N GLU A 41 -5.11 -6.79 10.91
CA GLU A 41 -4.40 -6.58 12.18
C GLU A 41 -3.00 -7.22 12.24
N ASN A 42 -2.65 -8.11 11.30
CA ASN A 42 -1.28 -8.59 11.02
C ASN A 42 -1.12 -8.92 9.53
N GLY A 43 0.12 -8.95 9.01
CA GLY A 43 0.50 -9.46 7.68
C GLY A 43 1.85 -8.91 7.21
N SER A 44 2.30 -9.26 6.02
CA SER A 44 3.55 -8.75 5.44
C SER A 44 3.29 -7.93 4.18
N PHE A 45 4.09 -6.89 3.96
CA PHE A 45 4.09 -6.11 2.74
C PHE A 45 5.15 -6.63 1.78
N VAL A 46 4.73 -7.15 0.63
CA VAL A 46 5.63 -7.70 -0.40
C VAL A 46 5.75 -6.74 -1.58
N SER A 47 6.97 -6.55 -2.10
CA SER A 47 7.22 -5.69 -3.26
C SER A 47 6.51 -6.19 -4.51
N ILE A 48 5.92 -5.27 -5.27
CA ILE A 48 5.18 -5.60 -6.49
C ILE A 48 6.09 -5.32 -7.69
N ALA A 49 6.56 -6.38 -8.34
CA ALA A 49 7.19 -6.30 -9.67
C ALA A 49 6.17 -6.43 -10.82
N GLY A 50 4.88 -6.55 -10.49
CA GLY A 50 3.80 -6.95 -11.39
C GLY A 50 3.60 -8.47 -11.39
N GLY A 51 2.34 -8.92 -11.23
CA GLY A 51 1.98 -10.35 -11.26
C GLY A 51 1.36 -10.86 -9.96
N ALA A 52 1.44 -12.18 -9.75
CA ALA A 52 0.90 -12.85 -8.56
C ALA A 52 1.77 -12.60 -7.33
N VAL A 53 1.13 -12.19 -6.22
CA VAL A 53 1.81 -11.95 -4.93
C VAL A 53 1.35 -12.90 -3.82
N ASP A 54 0.19 -13.53 -4.00
CA ASP A 54 -0.36 -14.57 -3.13
C ASP A 54 -1.27 -15.52 -3.94
N SER A 55 -1.60 -16.70 -3.43
CA SER A 55 -2.54 -17.64 -4.05
C SER A 55 -3.38 -18.38 -3.01
N ILE A 56 -4.54 -18.87 -3.43
CA ILE A 56 -5.42 -19.78 -2.67
C ILE A 56 -5.84 -20.93 -3.56
N THR A 57 -5.88 -22.15 -3.01
CA THR A 57 -6.38 -23.33 -3.72
C THR A 57 -7.64 -23.86 -3.04
N VAL A 58 -8.75 -23.93 -3.79
CA VAL A 58 -10.03 -24.46 -3.30
C VAL A 58 -10.62 -25.36 -4.38
N ASN A 59 -11.13 -26.54 -3.99
CA ASN A 59 -11.64 -27.56 -4.91
C ASN A 59 -10.65 -27.93 -6.03
N GLY A 60 -9.35 -27.97 -5.71
CA GLY A 60 -8.29 -28.26 -6.67
C GLY A 60 -8.02 -27.15 -7.70
N VAL A 61 -8.63 -25.97 -7.54
CA VAL A 61 -8.40 -24.80 -8.42
C VAL A 61 -7.61 -23.75 -7.65
N THR A 62 -6.43 -23.41 -8.17
CA THR A 62 -5.58 -22.34 -7.63
C THR A 62 -5.94 -21.00 -8.26
N VAL A 63 -6.16 -19.99 -7.43
CA VAL A 63 -6.49 -18.63 -7.84
C VAL A 63 -5.45 -17.68 -7.25
N GLU A 64 -4.81 -16.91 -8.11
CA GLU A 64 -3.76 -15.95 -7.74
C GLU A 64 -4.35 -14.57 -7.39
N ALA A 65 -3.80 -13.92 -6.37
CA ALA A 65 -3.96 -12.50 -6.10
C ALA A 65 -2.93 -11.71 -6.93
N LEU A 66 -3.43 -10.94 -7.89
CA LEU A 66 -2.66 -10.20 -8.87
C LEU A 66 -2.56 -8.73 -8.48
N TYR A 67 -1.35 -8.19 -8.53
CA TYR A 67 -1.09 -6.77 -8.36
C TYR A 67 -0.38 -6.23 -9.61
N ALA A 68 -0.72 -4.99 -9.95
CA ALA A 68 -0.01 -4.17 -10.93
C ALA A 68 0.35 -2.85 -10.25
N PRO A 69 1.44 -2.16 -10.64
CA PRO A 69 1.82 -0.88 -10.05
C PRO A 69 0.63 0.05 -9.87
N TYR A 70 0.53 0.68 -8.69
CA TYR A 70 -0.63 1.49 -8.35
C TYR A 70 -0.81 2.64 -9.34
N GLY A 71 -2.05 2.89 -9.76
CA GLY A 71 -2.36 3.86 -10.79
C GLY A 71 -3.85 4.20 -10.83
N SER A 72 -4.22 5.13 -11.70
CA SER A 72 -5.61 5.56 -11.84
C SER A 72 -6.49 4.39 -12.29
N GLY A 73 -7.46 4.02 -11.45
CA GLY A 73 -8.47 3.01 -11.78
C GLY A 73 -8.27 1.64 -11.14
N THR A 74 -7.15 1.40 -10.42
CA THR A 74 -6.88 0.11 -9.75
C THR A 74 -8.02 -0.33 -8.82
N ASP A 75 -8.67 0.61 -8.14
CA ASP A 75 -9.81 0.36 -7.24
C ASP A 75 -11.07 -0.18 -7.95
N THR A 76 -11.19 0.08 -9.25
CA THR A 76 -12.34 -0.34 -10.08
C THR A 76 -11.96 -1.30 -11.19
N ASP A 77 -10.67 -1.64 -11.29
CA ASP A 77 -10.12 -2.44 -12.36
C ASP A 77 -10.68 -3.87 -12.32
N THR A 78 -11.04 -4.39 -13.49
CA THR A 78 -11.67 -5.72 -13.62
C THR A 78 -10.71 -6.91 -13.39
N THR A 79 -9.42 -6.63 -13.23
CA THR A 79 -8.34 -7.59 -12.98
C THR A 79 -7.72 -7.40 -11.61
N TYR A 80 -7.39 -6.15 -11.24
CA TYR A 80 -6.54 -5.81 -10.09
C TYR A 80 -7.28 -5.29 -8.84
N SER A 81 -8.57 -4.93 -8.93
CA SER A 81 -9.32 -4.48 -7.75
C SER A 81 -9.62 -5.62 -6.75
N CYS A 82 -9.94 -5.27 -5.50
CA CYS A 82 -10.40 -6.23 -4.50
C CYS A 82 -11.65 -7.00 -4.95
N ALA A 83 -12.59 -6.31 -5.60
CA ALA A 83 -13.79 -6.92 -6.15
C ALA A 83 -13.50 -7.85 -7.35
N ALA A 84 -12.51 -7.50 -8.19
CA ALA A 84 -12.08 -8.36 -9.30
C ALA A 84 -11.53 -9.70 -8.81
N PHE A 85 -10.76 -9.70 -7.72
CA PHE A 85 -10.26 -10.93 -7.11
C PHE A 85 -11.41 -11.84 -6.64
N VAL A 86 -12.37 -11.30 -5.87
CA VAL A 86 -13.53 -12.08 -5.39
C VAL A 86 -14.32 -12.68 -6.55
N LYS A 87 -14.55 -11.89 -7.62
CA LYS A 87 -15.23 -12.36 -8.84
C LYS A 87 -14.46 -13.50 -9.51
N ARG A 88 -13.14 -13.33 -9.68
CA ARG A 88 -12.30 -14.34 -10.31
C ARG A 88 -12.26 -15.62 -9.49
N PHE A 89 -12.15 -15.53 -8.17
CA PHE A 89 -12.18 -16.68 -7.28
C PHE A 89 -13.47 -17.48 -7.46
N TYR A 90 -14.64 -16.86 -7.36
CA TYR A 90 -15.91 -17.57 -7.51
C TYR A 90 -16.13 -18.09 -8.94
N SER A 91 -15.67 -17.37 -9.96
CA SER A 91 -15.76 -17.80 -11.35
C SER A 91 -14.89 -19.03 -11.62
N GLN A 92 -13.63 -19.05 -11.16
CA GLN A 92 -12.71 -20.15 -11.40
C GLN A 92 -13.01 -21.38 -10.55
N VAL A 93 -13.30 -21.19 -9.25
CA VAL A 93 -13.50 -22.30 -8.31
C VAL A 93 -14.90 -22.91 -8.45
N TYR A 94 -15.93 -22.09 -8.67
CA TYR A 94 -17.32 -22.53 -8.62
C TYR A 94 -18.09 -22.33 -9.93
N GLY A 95 -17.49 -21.67 -10.94
CA GLY A 95 -18.19 -21.33 -12.18
C GLY A 95 -19.32 -20.32 -11.96
N ARG A 96 -19.17 -19.40 -11.00
CA ARG A 96 -20.22 -18.45 -10.58
C ARG A 96 -19.82 -16.99 -10.70
N ASP A 97 -20.81 -16.16 -10.95
CA ASP A 97 -20.63 -14.72 -11.13
C ASP A 97 -21.10 -13.95 -9.90
N VAL A 98 -20.14 -13.38 -9.17
CA VAL A 98 -20.41 -12.55 -7.99
C VAL A 98 -20.49 -11.07 -8.38
N TYR A 99 -21.40 -10.33 -7.76
CA TYR A 99 -21.58 -8.89 -7.96
C TYR A 99 -22.07 -8.20 -6.68
N ASN A 100 -22.37 -6.90 -6.76
CA ASN A 100 -22.77 -6.06 -5.62
C ASN A 100 -21.67 -5.83 -4.55
N LEU A 101 -20.43 -5.69 -5.02
CA LEU A 101 -19.22 -5.50 -4.20
C LEU A 101 -18.76 -4.02 -4.20
N ASN A 102 -19.67 -3.07 -3.93
CA ASN A 102 -19.43 -1.65 -4.21
C ASN A 102 -19.65 -0.70 -3.02
N THR A 103 -20.08 -1.19 -1.87
CA THR A 103 -20.29 -0.35 -0.67
C THR A 103 -19.92 -1.10 0.61
N THR A 104 -19.70 -0.35 1.70
CA THR A 104 -19.46 -0.89 3.05
C THR A 104 -20.68 -1.55 3.69
N THR A 105 -21.83 -1.54 3.01
CA THR A 105 -23.10 -2.09 3.52
C THR A 105 -23.75 -3.11 2.59
N SER A 106 -23.23 -3.32 1.39
CA SER A 106 -23.80 -4.27 0.43
C SER A 106 -23.57 -5.72 0.85
N THR A 107 -24.59 -6.55 0.67
CA THR A 107 -24.44 -8.00 0.70
C THR A 107 -24.03 -8.47 -0.70
N PRO A 108 -22.98 -9.29 -0.86
CA PRO A 108 -22.63 -9.89 -2.14
C PRO A 108 -23.83 -10.60 -2.77
N LEU A 109 -23.96 -10.49 -4.08
CA LEU A 109 -24.96 -11.21 -4.85
C LEU A 109 -24.27 -12.17 -5.81
N ILE A 110 -24.99 -13.21 -6.21
CA ILE A 110 -24.48 -14.27 -7.08
C ILE A 110 -25.56 -14.72 -8.06
N ASP A 111 -25.15 -15.13 -9.25
CA ASP A 111 -26.04 -15.58 -10.33
C ASP A 111 -26.91 -16.79 -9.95
N GLN A 112 -26.41 -17.68 -9.08
CA GLN A 112 -27.17 -18.82 -8.55
C GLN A 112 -26.94 -19.04 -7.05
N GLY A 113 -28.02 -19.08 -6.27
CA GLY A 113 -27.98 -19.22 -4.81
C GLY A 113 -28.07 -17.86 -4.12
N SER A 114 -27.59 -17.77 -2.88
CA SER A 114 -27.57 -16.52 -2.12
C SER A 114 -26.39 -16.46 -1.16
N PHE A 115 -26.00 -15.26 -0.74
CA PHE A 115 -25.07 -15.07 0.36
C PHE A 115 -25.83 -14.75 1.65
N SER A 116 -25.43 -15.38 2.75
CA SER A 116 -25.88 -15.06 4.11
C SER A 116 -24.69 -14.66 4.99
N LYS A 117 -24.93 -13.77 5.95
CA LYS A 117 -23.92 -13.44 6.96
C LYS A 117 -23.62 -14.66 7.82
N THR A 118 -22.37 -14.84 8.22
CA THR A 118 -21.94 -15.94 9.10
C THR A 118 -20.97 -15.42 10.17
N ASN A 119 -21.05 -15.99 11.37
CA ASN A 119 -20.07 -15.80 12.45
C ASN A 119 -19.19 -17.07 12.61
N SER A 120 -19.27 -17.99 11.66
CA SER A 120 -18.45 -19.20 11.59
C SER A 120 -17.90 -19.28 10.17
N PRO A 121 -16.94 -18.39 9.83
CA PRO A 121 -16.35 -18.34 8.50
C PRO A 121 -15.67 -19.66 8.16
N LYS A 122 -15.63 -19.96 6.86
CA LYS A 122 -14.90 -21.09 6.27
C LYS A 122 -14.07 -20.59 5.11
N VAL A 123 -13.07 -21.38 4.74
CA VAL A 123 -12.29 -21.17 3.51
C VAL A 123 -13.23 -20.94 2.32
N GLY A 124 -12.94 -19.90 1.53
CA GLY A 124 -13.75 -19.49 0.39
C GLY A 124 -14.92 -18.53 0.70
N ASP A 125 -15.21 -18.25 1.98
CA ASP A 125 -16.15 -17.19 2.34
C ASP A 125 -15.62 -15.81 1.97
N ILE A 126 -16.53 -14.89 1.68
CA ILE A 126 -16.19 -13.49 1.40
C ILE A 126 -16.11 -12.74 2.72
N LEU A 127 -15.04 -12.00 2.94
CA LEU A 127 -14.95 -10.96 3.97
C LEU A 127 -15.19 -9.59 3.33
N ARG A 128 -15.93 -8.75 4.04
CA ARG A 128 -16.06 -7.31 3.77
C ARG A 128 -15.55 -6.49 4.94
N ASP A 129 -14.84 -5.41 4.62
CA ASP A 129 -14.57 -4.33 5.57
C ASP A 129 -15.78 -3.38 5.65
N ASP A 130 -16.35 -3.19 6.84
CA ASP A 130 -17.53 -2.35 7.03
C ASP A 130 -17.18 -0.86 7.20
N LYS A 131 -15.89 -0.50 7.20
CA LYS A 131 -15.41 0.87 7.33
C LYS A 131 -14.80 1.43 6.04
N SER A 132 -14.33 0.56 5.14
CA SER A 132 -13.84 0.93 3.81
C SER A 132 -14.39 -0.05 2.76
N VAL A 133 -14.55 0.37 1.50
CA VAL A 133 -15.09 -0.54 0.47
C VAL A 133 -14.01 -1.54 0.04
N HIS A 134 -13.75 -2.55 0.87
CA HIS A 134 -12.73 -3.57 0.65
C HIS A 134 -13.27 -4.99 0.84
N TRP A 135 -12.78 -5.91 0.03
CA TRP A 135 -13.25 -7.29 -0.04
C TRP A 135 -12.09 -8.27 -0.10
N ALA A 136 -12.23 -9.39 0.59
CA ALA A 136 -11.24 -10.46 0.62
C ALA A 136 -11.91 -11.83 0.62
N ILE A 137 -11.12 -12.89 0.41
CA ILE A 137 -11.55 -14.28 0.56
C ILE A 137 -10.88 -14.87 1.79
N VAL A 138 -11.64 -15.61 2.60
CA VAL A 138 -11.12 -16.40 3.72
C VAL A 138 -10.21 -17.49 3.15
N LYS A 139 -8.93 -17.41 3.52
CA LYS A 139 -7.87 -18.34 3.08
C LYS A 139 -7.68 -19.47 4.06
N GLU A 140 -7.70 -19.18 5.35
CA GLU A 140 -7.48 -20.13 6.44
C GLU A 140 -8.32 -19.73 7.66
N VAL A 141 -8.74 -20.72 8.45
CA VAL A 141 -9.47 -20.54 9.70
C VAL A 141 -8.68 -21.23 10.81
N ASN A 142 -8.14 -20.46 11.76
CA ASN A 142 -7.40 -20.98 12.90
C ASN A 142 -8.05 -20.50 14.21
N GLY A 143 -9.01 -21.29 14.70
CA GLY A 143 -9.85 -20.89 15.83
C GLY A 143 -10.62 -19.60 15.49
N ASP A 144 -10.40 -18.56 16.29
CA ASP A 144 -11.06 -17.26 16.13
C ASP A 144 -10.26 -16.28 15.25
N THR A 145 -9.09 -16.68 14.73
CA THR A 145 -8.26 -15.87 13.84
C THR A 145 -8.34 -16.39 12.40
N ILE A 146 -8.58 -15.47 11.47
CA ILE A 146 -8.84 -15.75 10.06
C ILE A 146 -7.73 -15.14 9.21
N THR A 147 -7.05 -15.96 8.42
CA THR A 147 -6.15 -15.46 7.37
C THR A 147 -6.96 -15.22 6.10
N VAL A 148 -6.75 -14.09 5.45
CA VAL A 148 -7.41 -13.75 4.19
C VAL A 148 -6.43 -13.55 3.04
N ILE A 149 -6.92 -13.79 1.84
CA ILE A 149 -6.26 -13.43 0.59
C ILE A 149 -7.04 -12.32 -0.11
N GLN A 150 -6.32 -11.36 -0.68
CA GLN A 150 -6.91 -10.10 -1.15
C GLN A 150 -6.08 -9.44 -2.25
N GLN A 151 -6.73 -8.55 -3.00
CA GLN A 151 -6.10 -7.62 -3.93
C GLN A 151 -6.41 -6.19 -3.54
N ASN A 152 -5.61 -5.26 -4.05
CA ASN A 152 -5.79 -3.83 -3.83
C ASN A 152 -5.73 -3.45 -2.33
N ALA A 153 -4.96 -4.21 -1.56
CA ALA A 153 -4.59 -3.89 -0.19
C ALA A 153 -3.11 -3.51 -0.19
N TRP A 154 -2.84 -2.23 0.02
CA TRP A 154 -1.53 -1.63 -0.19
C TRP A 154 -0.93 -1.14 1.12
N ASN A 155 0.41 -1.02 1.17
CA ASN A 155 1.03 -0.17 2.17
C ASN A 155 0.74 1.31 1.87
N GLY A 156 1.06 2.19 2.82
CA GLY A 156 0.81 3.64 2.65
C GLY A 156 1.52 4.28 1.45
N ALA A 157 2.61 3.68 0.96
CA ALA A 157 3.34 4.14 -0.22
C ALA A 157 2.81 3.55 -1.55
N TYR A 158 1.81 2.67 -1.52
CA TYR A 158 1.20 2.04 -2.70
C TYR A 158 2.18 1.28 -3.62
N ASP A 159 3.28 0.77 -3.06
CA ASP A 159 4.33 0.03 -3.79
C ASP A 159 4.46 -1.43 -3.34
N LYS A 160 3.79 -1.80 -2.23
CA LYS A 160 3.78 -3.16 -1.69
C LYS A 160 2.36 -3.68 -1.45
N ALA A 161 2.16 -4.97 -1.74
CA ALA A 161 0.92 -5.68 -1.51
C ALA A 161 0.87 -6.23 -0.09
N TRP A 162 -0.28 -6.14 0.56
CA TRP A 162 -0.50 -6.75 1.86
C TRP A 162 -0.94 -8.21 1.74
N VAL A 163 -0.05 -9.12 2.13
CA VAL A 163 -0.28 -10.57 2.07
C VAL A 163 -0.26 -11.21 3.46
N GLY A 164 -0.92 -12.36 3.59
CA GLY A 164 -1.04 -13.07 4.86
C GLY A 164 -1.78 -12.27 5.93
N ALA A 165 -2.75 -11.47 5.51
CA ALA A 165 -3.44 -10.57 6.42
C ALA A 165 -4.38 -11.35 7.35
N THR A 166 -4.40 -11.02 8.64
CA THR A 166 -5.29 -11.68 9.61
C THR A 166 -6.34 -10.76 10.19
N VAL A 167 -7.50 -11.33 10.53
CA VAL A 167 -8.59 -10.68 11.24
C VAL A 167 -9.18 -11.61 12.29
N ASP A 168 -9.75 -11.07 13.37
CA ASP A 168 -10.48 -11.86 14.35
C ASP A 168 -11.96 -11.99 13.95
N VAL A 169 -12.57 -13.16 14.20
CA VAL A 169 -13.98 -13.45 13.88
C VAL A 169 -14.94 -12.48 14.58
N ASP A 170 -14.60 -12.05 15.79
CA ASP A 170 -15.43 -11.18 16.62
C ASP A 170 -15.20 -9.67 16.38
N ASP A 171 -14.29 -9.28 15.48
CA ASP A 171 -14.10 -7.87 15.15
C ASP A 171 -15.30 -7.31 14.39
N SER A 172 -16.02 -6.41 15.06
CA SER A 172 -17.17 -5.67 14.53
C SER A 172 -16.92 -4.85 13.26
N ARG A 173 -15.65 -4.65 12.85
CA ARG A 173 -15.29 -4.03 11.57
C ARG A 173 -15.58 -4.95 10.38
N TYR A 174 -15.55 -6.27 10.57
CA TYR A 174 -15.63 -7.21 9.44
C TYR A 174 -16.96 -7.96 9.44
N THR A 175 -17.50 -8.16 8.23
CA THR A 175 -18.64 -9.05 8.00
C THR A 175 -18.22 -10.18 7.06
N PHE A 176 -18.47 -11.43 7.46
CA PHE A 176 -18.28 -12.62 6.62
C PHE A 176 -19.58 -13.04 5.93
N PHE A 177 -19.47 -13.50 4.69
CA PHE A 177 -20.59 -13.97 3.87
C PHE A 177 -20.34 -15.38 3.33
N ARG A 178 -21.28 -16.29 3.63
CA ARG A 178 -21.33 -17.66 3.13
C ARG A 178 -22.26 -17.76 1.94
N TRP A 179 -21.77 -18.32 0.83
CA TRP A 179 -22.64 -18.69 -0.29
C TRP A 179 -23.43 -19.95 0.03
N SER A 180 -24.71 -19.98 -0.32
CA SER A 180 -25.61 -21.13 -0.12
C SER A 180 -25.21 -22.35 -0.93
N GLY A 181 -24.46 -22.20 -2.03
CA GLY A 181 -23.90 -23.31 -2.80
C GLY A 181 -22.54 -23.78 -2.28
N ASN A 182 -21.98 -23.12 -1.27
CA ASN A 182 -20.83 -23.59 -0.52
C ASN A 182 -21.29 -24.65 0.52
N GLU A 183 -22.02 -25.67 0.03
CA GLU A 183 -22.48 -26.86 0.78
C GLU A 183 -21.42 -27.97 0.79
N GLY A 184 -20.24 -27.70 0.22
CA GLY A 184 -19.06 -28.49 0.53
C GLY A 184 -18.89 -28.47 2.04
N GLU A 185 -19.16 -29.60 2.68
CA GLU A 185 -18.31 -30.02 3.76
C GLU A 185 -16.89 -29.95 3.19
N ASN A 186 -16.19 -28.84 3.43
CA ASN A 186 -14.82 -29.01 3.91
C ASN A 186 -14.93 -29.68 5.28
N SER A 187 -15.36 -30.94 5.27
CA SER A 187 -14.55 -32.00 5.80
C SER A 187 -13.27 -32.01 4.95
N GLN A 188 -12.45 -30.94 5.03
CA GLN A 188 -11.10 -31.22 5.45
C GLN A 188 -11.32 -31.87 6.80
N THR A 189 -11.45 -33.21 6.79
CA THR A 189 -10.94 -33.93 7.93
C THR A 189 -9.58 -33.31 8.15
N ASP A 190 -9.35 -32.87 9.37
CA ASP A 190 -8.10 -32.35 9.87
C ASP A 190 -7.06 -33.50 9.85
N THR A 191 -6.86 -34.03 8.64
CA THR A 191 -5.93 -35.09 8.29
C THR A 191 -4.69 -34.33 7.96
N THR A 192 -3.97 -33.96 9.02
CA THR A 192 -2.61 -33.49 8.90
C THR A 192 -1.80 -34.63 8.27
N HIS A 193 -1.41 -34.44 7.01
CA HIS A 193 -0.48 -35.33 6.34
C HIS A 193 0.94 -35.04 6.82
N ASP A 194 1.73 -36.10 7.01
CA ASP A 194 3.09 -35.99 7.56
C ASP A 194 4.11 -35.70 6.45
N PHE A 195 4.12 -34.46 5.96
CA PHE A 195 5.24 -33.98 5.15
C PHE A 195 6.35 -33.48 6.07
N SER A 196 7.58 -33.96 5.83
CA SER A 196 8.76 -33.40 6.50
C SER A 196 9.85 -33.02 5.51
N PHE A 197 10.50 -31.91 5.82
CA PHE A 197 11.52 -31.29 5.00
C PHE A 197 12.85 -31.56 5.68
N ASN A 198 13.63 -32.47 5.10
CA ASN A 198 14.85 -32.97 5.70
C ASN A 198 16.00 -32.72 4.71
N TYR A 199 17.23 -32.61 5.20
CA TYR A 199 18.42 -32.34 4.39
C TYR A 199 18.44 -30.93 3.79
N HIS A 200 19.18 -30.03 4.43
CA HIS A 200 19.41 -28.66 3.96
C HIS A 200 20.86 -28.57 3.51
N SER A 201 21.09 -28.51 2.19
CA SER A 201 22.34 -28.03 1.64
C SER A 201 22.13 -26.64 1.09
N LEU A 202 23.05 -25.75 1.45
CA LEU A 202 22.98 -24.35 1.09
C LEU A 202 24.30 -23.95 0.45
N GLU A 203 24.20 -23.50 -0.80
CA GLU A 203 25.30 -22.84 -1.50
C GLU A 203 25.09 -21.34 -1.36
N ARG A 204 26.12 -20.61 -0.89
CA ARG A 204 26.02 -19.17 -0.61
C ARG A 204 27.10 -18.45 -1.38
N TYR A 205 26.69 -17.36 -2.01
CA TYR A 205 27.56 -16.43 -2.73
C TYR A 205 27.27 -15.01 -2.24
N ASP A 206 28.00 -14.05 -2.79
CA ASP A 206 27.88 -12.65 -2.39
C ASP A 206 26.48 -12.10 -2.72
N THR A 207 25.96 -12.42 -3.91
CA THR A 207 24.66 -11.90 -4.37
C THR A 207 23.65 -13.00 -4.71
N ASN A 208 23.96 -14.27 -4.41
CA ASN A 208 23.14 -15.42 -4.75
C ASN A 208 23.15 -16.49 -3.64
N ALA A 209 22.14 -17.36 -3.65
CA ALA A 209 22.11 -18.57 -2.86
C ALA A 209 21.36 -19.67 -3.63
N VAL A 210 21.73 -20.93 -3.37
CA VAL A 210 20.98 -22.10 -3.85
C VAL A 210 20.51 -22.91 -2.64
N ILE A 211 19.20 -22.92 -2.42
CA ILE A 211 18.56 -23.65 -1.30
C ILE A 211 18.11 -25.02 -1.77
N HIS A 212 18.28 -26.03 -0.92
CA HIS A 212 17.86 -27.40 -1.22
C HIS A 212 17.11 -27.99 -0.03
N THR A 213 16.08 -28.78 -0.32
CA THR A 213 15.45 -29.65 0.67
C THR A 213 15.08 -31.00 0.06
N LYS A 214 15.03 -32.03 0.89
CA LYS A 214 14.44 -33.32 0.56
C LYS A 214 13.13 -33.48 1.31
N VAL A 215 12.03 -33.45 0.56
CA VAL A 215 10.70 -33.70 1.09
C VAL A 215 10.54 -35.21 1.32
N ASN A 216 10.05 -35.57 2.49
CA ASN A 216 9.59 -36.90 2.82
C ASN A 216 8.05 -36.90 2.79
N ASN A 217 7.51 -37.69 1.87
CA ASN A 217 6.09 -37.90 1.61
C ASN A 217 5.77 -39.38 1.93
N PRO A 218 5.68 -39.77 3.20
CA PRO A 218 5.62 -41.17 3.62
C PRO A 218 4.41 -41.91 3.04
N GLU A 219 3.32 -41.17 2.79
CA GLU A 219 2.04 -41.65 2.28
C GLU A 219 1.99 -41.74 0.74
N LYS A 220 2.99 -41.22 0.02
CA LYS A 220 3.02 -41.17 -1.46
C LYS A 220 1.83 -40.41 -2.05
N LEU A 221 1.46 -39.32 -1.40
CA LEU A 221 0.43 -38.41 -1.89
C LEU A 221 0.88 -37.79 -3.22
N HIS A 222 -0.05 -37.57 -4.15
CA HIS A 222 0.27 -36.95 -5.43
C HIS A 222 0.37 -35.43 -5.27
N VAL A 223 1.59 -34.95 -5.02
CA VAL A 223 1.90 -33.53 -4.85
C VAL A 223 1.98 -32.87 -6.22
N GLN A 224 1.16 -31.84 -6.40
CA GLN A 224 1.03 -31.11 -7.66
C GLN A 224 1.67 -29.72 -7.61
N THR A 225 2.01 -29.23 -6.42
CA THR A 225 2.54 -27.89 -6.24
C THR A 225 3.54 -27.86 -5.09
N VAL A 226 4.66 -27.17 -5.31
CA VAL A 226 5.72 -26.95 -4.33
C VAL A 226 6.21 -25.50 -4.40
N GLY A 227 6.95 -25.07 -3.39
CA GLY A 227 7.45 -23.70 -3.40
C GLY A 227 8.32 -23.35 -2.20
N CYS A 228 8.65 -22.07 -2.10
CA CYS A 228 9.32 -21.51 -0.95
C CYS A 228 8.90 -20.07 -0.65
N TYR A 229 9.00 -19.69 0.61
CA TYR A 229 9.02 -18.31 1.08
C TYR A 229 10.47 -17.87 1.28
N ILE A 230 10.75 -16.60 0.97
CA ILE A 230 12.04 -15.94 1.16
C ILE A 230 11.81 -14.67 1.96
N TYR A 231 12.58 -14.45 3.01
CA TYR A 231 12.49 -13.30 3.91
C TYR A 231 13.83 -12.57 4.03
N ASP A 232 13.78 -11.28 4.29
CA ASP A 232 14.94 -10.49 4.68
C ASP A 232 15.38 -10.80 6.13
N GLY A 233 16.51 -10.22 6.56
CA GLY A 233 17.04 -10.37 7.92
C GLY A 233 16.14 -9.78 9.01
N ASN A 234 15.19 -8.91 8.65
CA ASN A 234 14.18 -8.35 9.55
C ASN A 234 12.92 -9.22 9.64
N GLY A 235 12.85 -10.31 8.86
CA GLY A 235 11.72 -11.24 8.82
C GLY A 235 10.59 -10.82 7.87
N ASN A 236 10.77 -9.78 7.06
CA ASN A 236 9.79 -9.39 6.04
C ASN A 236 9.87 -10.33 4.85
N LEU A 237 8.71 -10.72 4.30
CA LEU A 237 8.65 -11.56 3.11
C LEU A 237 9.15 -10.77 1.88
N ILE A 238 10.22 -11.25 1.25
CA ILE A 238 10.76 -10.73 -0.01
C ILE A 238 10.00 -11.35 -1.19
N LYS A 239 9.81 -12.67 -1.15
CA LYS A 239 9.18 -13.40 -2.26
C LYS A 239 8.54 -14.70 -1.79
N ARG A 240 7.35 -14.99 -2.33
CA ARG A 240 6.77 -16.32 -2.39
C ARG A 240 6.97 -16.86 -3.81
N HIS A 241 7.54 -18.04 -3.93
CA HIS A 241 7.65 -18.75 -5.19
C HIS A 241 6.84 -20.04 -5.12
N GLU A 242 6.15 -20.36 -6.21
CA GLU A 242 5.32 -21.54 -6.39
C GLU A 242 5.60 -22.11 -7.78
N GLU A 243 5.73 -23.43 -7.88
CA GLU A 243 5.81 -24.15 -9.13
C GLU A 243 4.88 -25.36 -9.13
N SER A 244 4.30 -25.65 -10.29
CA SER A 244 3.56 -26.91 -10.51
C SER A 244 4.55 -28.05 -10.69
N CYS A 245 4.30 -29.15 -10.00
CA CYS A 245 5.05 -30.40 -10.14
C CYS A 245 4.10 -31.59 -10.31
N SER A 246 4.66 -32.79 -10.42
CA SER A 246 3.90 -34.04 -10.39
C SER A 246 4.76 -35.07 -9.68
N ARG A 247 4.58 -35.20 -8.36
CA ARG A 247 5.39 -36.04 -7.48
C ARG A 247 4.52 -36.98 -6.66
N ASP A 248 4.67 -38.28 -6.87
CA ASP A 248 4.04 -39.35 -6.10
C ASP A 248 5.08 -40.20 -5.35
N GLU A 249 6.35 -39.81 -5.41
CA GLU A 249 7.44 -40.54 -4.79
C GLU A 249 7.45 -40.34 -3.26
N LYS A 250 7.91 -41.37 -2.54
CA LYS A 250 8.04 -41.32 -1.07
C LYS A 250 8.99 -40.22 -0.59
N ARG A 251 9.95 -39.84 -1.44
CA ARG A 251 10.91 -38.76 -1.19
C ARG A 251 11.28 -38.10 -2.51
N PHE A 252 11.30 -36.79 -2.55
CA PHE A 252 11.74 -36.01 -3.70
C PHE A 252 12.52 -34.77 -3.24
N ASN A 253 13.32 -34.20 -4.13
CA ASN A 253 14.12 -33.01 -3.83
C ASN A 253 13.44 -31.78 -4.42
N ILE A 254 13.54 -30.67 -3.69
CA ILE A 254 13.22 -29.32 -4.17
C ILE A 254 14.50 -28.51 -4.02
N TRP A 255 14.82 -27.67 -5.00
CA TRP A 255 15.91 -26.71 -4.88
C TRP A 255 15.56 -25.47 -5.69
N TYR A 256 16.12 -24.32 -5.29
CA TYR A 256 15.94 -23.08 -6.02
C TYR A 256 17.21 -22.23 -6.02
N ASP A 257 17.56 -21.70 -7.19
CA ASP A 257 18.58 -20.65 -7.34
C ASP A 257 17.93 -19.26 -7.23
N PHE A 258 18.41 -18.45 -6.29
CA PHE A 258 17.82 -17.14 -6.02
C PHE A 258 17.88 -16.19 -7.22
N ASN A 259 19.01 -16.10 -7.92
CA ASN A 259 19.15 -15.22 -9.08
C ASN A 259 18.51 -15.82 -10.33
N GLY A 260 18.84 -17.08 -10.62
CA GLY A 260 18.51 -17.76 -11.88
C GLY A 260 17.06 -18.15 -12.02
N GLU A 261 16.40 -18.57 -10.93
CA GLU A 261 15.03 -19.07 -10.95
C GLU A 261 14.07 -18.14 -10.21
N LEU A 262 14.48 -17.64 -9.05
CA LEU A 262 13.61 -16.81 -8.21
C LEU A 262 13.67 -15.33 -8.60
N GLY A 263 14.65 -14.90 -9.39
CA GLY A 263 14.83 -13.49 -9.76
C GLY A 263 15.04 -12.56 -8.57
N VAL A 264 15.62 -13.07 -7.47
CA VAL A 264 15.96 -12.33 -6.26
C VAL A 264 17.47 -12.13 -6.23
N THR A 265 17.92 -10.88 -6.22
CA THR A 265 19.33 -10.52 -6.03
C THR A 265 19.58 -10.25 -4.56
N LEU A 266 20.56 -10.95 -3.97
CA LEU A 266 20.91 -10.79 -2.56
C LEU A 266 22.01 -9.74 -2.38
N THR A 267 22.12 -9.22 -1.16
CA THR A 267 23.19 -8.31 -0.76
C THR A 267 24.31 -9.10 -0.08
N PRO A 268 25.60 -8.82 -0.36
CA PRO A 268 26.72 -9.47 0.32
C PRO A 268 26.66 -9.28 1.84
N GLY A 269 27.23 -10.23 2.60
CA GLY A 269 27.29 -10.23 4.07
C GLY A 269 25.97 -9.97 4.82
N THR A 270 24.81 -10.20 4.19
CA THR A 270 23.48 -9.86 4.71
C THR A 270 22.71 -11.13 5.10
N GLU A 271 21.94 -11.06 6.19
CA GLU A 271 21.12 -12.19 6.67
C GLU A 271 19.77 -12.26 5.94
N TYR A 272 19.35 -13.48 5.64
CA TYR A 272 18.07 -13.83 5.01
C TYR A 272 17.52 -15.11 5.66
N SER A 273 16.23 -15.38 5.48
CA SER A 273 15.66 -16.68 5.84
C SER A 273 14.73 -17.21 4.76
N TYR A 274 14.49 -18.52 4.75
CA TYR A 274 13.61 -19.18 3.78
C TYR A 274 12.84 -20.33 4.42
N GLN A 275 11.74 -20.72 3.77
CA GLN A 275 10.89 -21.83 4.24
C GLN A 275 10.28 -22.54 3.04
N PHE A 276 10.54 -23.84 2.89
CA PHE A 276 9.92 -24.65 1.83
C PHE A 276 8.50 -25.06 2.19
N TYR A 277 7.68 -25.30 1.17
CA TYR A 277 6.35 -25.87 1.35
C TYR A 277 5.94 -26.78 0.19
N VAL A 278 4.93 -27.61 0.46
CA VAL A 278 4.18 -28.37 -0.56
C VAL A 278 2.70 -28.04 -0.41
N ILE A 279 1.96 -28.03 -1.53
CA ILE A 279 0.50 -27.93 -1.49
C ILE A 279 -0.09 -29.26 -1.95
N TYR A 280 -0.89 -29.86 -1.08
CA TYR A 280 -1.64 -31.08 -1.37
C TYR A 280 -3.10 -30.87 -0.98
N ASP A 281 -4.01 -31.16 -1.91
CA ASP A 281 -5.46 -30.99 -1.75
C ASP A 281 -5.86 -29.60 -1.21
N GLY A 282 -5.19 -28.56 -1.73
CA GLY A 282 -5.38 -27.17 -1.33
C GLY A 282 -4.79 -26.77 0.03
N THR A 283 -4.22 -27.71 0.77
CA THR A 283 -3.56 -27.45 2.06
C THR A 283 -2.06 -27.27 1.85
N GLU A 284 -1.51 -26.18 2.40
CA GLU A 284 -0.07 -25.91 2.40
C GLU A 284 0.58 -26.55 3.63
N TYR A 285 1.58 -27.40 3.40
CA TYR A 285 2.39 -28.02 4.44
C TYR A 285 3.79 -27.41 4.39
N GLN A 286 4.18 -26.71 5.45
CA GLN A 286 5.41 -25.93 5.51
C GLN A 286 6.52 -26.68 6.27
N GLY A 287 7.76 -26.50 5.82
CA GLY A 287 8.96 -26.89 6.56
C GLY A 287 9.32 -25.91 7.65
N ALA A 288 10.44 -26.16 8.34
CA ALA A 288 11.00 -25.18 9.26
C ALA A 288 11.53 -23.95 8.49
N LYS A 289 11.47 -22.78 9.13
CA LYS A 289 12.15 -21.57 8.63
C LYS A 289 13.65 -21.69 8.96
N GLU A 290 14.48 -21.52 7.95
CA GLU A 290 15.94 -21.65 8.02
C GLU A 290 16.59 -20.31 7.66
N SER A 291 17.62 -19.89 8.41
CA SER A 291 18.33 -18.62 8.18
C SER A 291 19.72 -18.83 7.61
N PHE A 292 20.19 -17.86 6.83
CA PHE A 292 21.56 -17.83 6.33
C PHE A 292 22.07 -16.41 6.08
N THR A 293 23.39 -16.27 6.07
CA THR A 293 24.09 -15.04 5.68
C THR A 293 24.83 -15.27 4.37
N THR A 294 24.70 -14.36 3.40
CA THR A 294 25.48 -14.37 2.15
C THR A 294 26.98 -14.23 2.42
N THR A 295 27.81 -14.60 1.45
CA THR A 295 29.27 -14.40 1.55
C THR A 295 29.65 -12.95 1.23
N GLY A 296 30.94 -12.64 1.31
CA GLY A 296 31.43 -11.28 1.10
C GLY A 296 31.27 -10.40 2.34
N THR A 297 31.62 -9.12 2.18
CA THR A 297 31.45 -8.12 3.24
C THR A 297 30.16 -7.38 2.95
N ALA A 298 29.31 -7.26 3.96
CA ALA A 298 28.15 -6.39 3.87
C ALA A 298 28.60 -5.02 3.37
N PRO A 299 27.87 -4.38 2.44
CA PRO A 299 28.05 -2.96 2.21
C PRO A 299 28.16 -2.30 3.58
N ALA A 300 29.16 -1.42 3.76
CA ALA A 300 29.30 -0.67 5.00
C ALA A 300 27.89 -0.19 5.34
N ALA A 301 27.37 -0.62 6.50
CA ALA A 301 25.99 -0.34 6.84
C ALA A 301 25.81 1.16 6.60
N GLU A 302 25.06 1.50 5.56
CA GLU A 302 24.33 2.74 5.61
C GLU A 302 23.43 2.47 6.80
N THR A 303 23.88 2.98 7.96
CA THR A 303 23.03 3.10 9.11
C THR A 303 21.79 3.74 8.54
N ASP A 304 20.72 2.96 8.46
CA ASP A 304 19.38 3.39 8.12
C ASP A 304 18.97 4.35 9.23
N ASP A 305 19.52 5.56 9.12
CA ASP A 305 19.31 6.68 10.02
C ASP A 305 17.89 7.21 9.78
N THR A 306 17.19 6.78 8.72
CA THR A 306 15.82 7.20 8.42
C THR A 306 14.81 6.79 9.50
N ASP A 307 14.96 5.62 10.15
CA ASP A 307 14.02 5.15 11.18
C ASP A 307 14.33 5.73 12.60
N LEU A 308 15.56 6.22 12.83
CA LEU A 308 15.92 7.01 14.02
C LEU A 308 15.75 8.52 13.80
N MET A 309 15.82 9.02 12.55
CA MET A 309 15.70 10.44 12.19
C MET A 309 14.25 10.91 12.04
N SER A 310 13.29 10.01 11.76
CA SER A 310 11.86 10.36 11.72
C SER A 310 11.27 10.69 13.11
N LYS A 311 12.02 10.46 14.20
CA LYS A 311 11.61 10.80 15.56
C LYS A 311 12.02 12.21 16.00
N ASP A 312 13.04 12.80 15.38
CA ASP A 312 13.58 14.10 15.77
C ASP A 312 13.16 15.24 14.83
N CYS A 313 12.92 14.95 13.55
CA CYS A 313 12.44 15.94 12.56
C CYS A 313 10.98 15.62 12.17
N GLY A 314 10.13 16.63 12.01
CA GLY A 314 8.72 16.45 11.69
C GLY A 314 8.51 15.91 10.26
N PRO A 315 7.39 15.20 9.97
CA PRO A 315 7.05 14.72 8.63
C PRO A 315 6.64 15.85 7.67
N ALA A 316 6.69 17.10 8.13
CA ALA A 316 6.34 18.31 7.41
C ALA A 316 7.10 19.52 8.00
N PRO A 317 7.31 20.59 7.24
CA PRO A 317 7.88 21.84 7.73
C PRO A 317 7.07 22.42 8.90
N SER A 318 7.76 22.80 9.97
CA SER A 318 7.12 23.36 11.16
C SER A 318 7.27 24.87 11.23
N LEU A 319 6.16 25.57 11.51
CA LEU A 319 6.14 27.03 11.74
C LEU A 319 6.83 27.43 13.05
N GLU A 320 7.03 26.52 14.00
CA GLU A 320 7.84 26.77 15.20
C GLU A 320 9.24 27.28 14.81
N TYR A 321 9.79 26.73 13.73
CA TYR A 321 11.11 27.06 13.20
C TYR A 321 11.05 28.02 12.00
N GLY A 322 9.92 28.70 11.79
CA GLY A 322 9.70 29.53 10.59
C GLY A 322 10.76 30.63 10.43
N LYS A 323 11.07 31.37 11.50
CA LYS A 323 12.08 32.44 11.45
C LYS A 323 13.50 31.90 11.31
N GLU A 324 13.82 30.85 12.04
CA GLU A 324 15.13 30.21 12.01
C GLU A 324 15.42 29.62 10.63
N GLY A 325 14.44 28.97 10.00
CA GLY A 325 14.55 28.46 8.63
C GLY A 325 14.90 29.56 7.62
N TRP A 326 14.19 30.69 7.65
CA TRP A 326 14.51 31.84 6.78
C TRP A 326 15.88 32.46 7.06
N MET A 327 16.27 32.59 8.34
CA MET A 327 17.59 33.11 8.70
C MET A 327 18.71 32.19 8.21
N SER A 328 18.58 30.87 8.40
CA SER A 328 19.57 29.90 7.92
C SER A 328 19.73 29.94 6.40
N LEU A 329 18.64 30.01 5.64
CA LEU A 329 18.72 30.12 4.18
C LEU A 329 19.35 31.45 3.73
N GLN A 330 19.08 32.55 4.44
CA GLN A 330 19.69 33.85 4.15
C GLN A 330 21.19 33.90 4.47
N GLU A 331 21.62 33.26 5.56
CA GLU A 331 23.04 33.12 5.90
C GLU A 331 23.79 32.36 4.81
N LEU A 332 23.20 31.30 4.27
CA LEU A 332 23.79 30.53 3.17
C LEU A 332 23.84 31.32 1.86
N ALA A 333 22.78 32.04 1.50
CA ALA A 333 22.70 32.79 0.23
C ALA A 333 23.76 33.89 0.10
N ARG A 334 24.31 34.38 1.22
CA ARG A 334 25.33 35.44 1.27
C ARG A 334 26.70 34.94 1.71
N SER A 335 26.87 33.63 1.73
CA SER A 335 28.09 32.99 2.19
C SER A 335 29.11 32.84 1.05
N SER A 336 30.38 32.67 1.42
CA SER A 336 31.38 32.23 0.44
C SER A 336 31.17 30.75 0.13
N GLU A 337 31.67 30.29 -1.01
CA GLU A 337 31.65 28.86 -1.35
C GLU A 337 32.31 27.99 -0.27
N GLN A 338 33.34 28.51 0.42
CA GLN A 338 33.98 27.81 1.53
C GLN A 338 33.05 27.66 2.73
N VAL A 339 32.29 28.70 3.10
CA VAL A 339 31.33 28.61 4.21
C VAL A 339 30.19 27.65 3.87
N LEU A 340 29.75 27.66 2.61
CA LEU A 340 28.76 26.70 2.12
C LEU A 340 29.29 25.25 2.23
N TYR A 341 30.55 25.01 1.85
CA TYR A 341 31.21 23.71 1.99
C TYR A 341 31.38 23.30 3.46
N ASP A 342 31.82 24.22 4.32
CA ASP A 342 32.02 23.95 5.75
C ASP A 342 30.69 23.61 6.46
N ARG A 343 29.57 24.11 5.94
CA ARG A 343 28.24 23.85 6.48
C ARG A 343 27.62 22.58 5.92
N MET A 344 27.48 22.51 4.60
CA MET A 344 26.70 21.51 3.86
C MET A 344 27.54 20.32 3.35
N TRP A 345 28.87 20.34 3.57
CA TRP A 345 29.83 19.36 3.05
C TRP A 345 29.97 19.38 1.52
N GLU A 346 30.43 18.27 0.94
CA GLU A 346 30.52 18.04 -0.50
C GLU A 346 29.11 17.92 -1.13
N PRO A 347 28.87 18.61 -2.27
CA PRO A 347 27.61 18.46 -2.99
C PRO A 347 27.47 17.07 -3.61
N GLU A 348 26.25 16.52 -3.62
CA GLU A 348 25.93 15.25 -4.28
C GLU A 348 26.01 15.36 -5.80
N LYS A 349 25.74 16.56 -6.33
CA LYS A 349 25.75 16.85 -7.76
C LYS A 349 26.17 18.29 -8.02
N GLU A 350 26.92 18.48 -9.10
CA GLU A 350 27.26 19.79 -9.63
C GLU A 350 26.81 19.91 -11.10
N ASP A 351 26.25 21.06 -11.48
CA ASP A 351 25.86 21.40 -12.85
C ASP A 351 26.19 22.86 -13.15
N GLY A 352 27.37 23.08 -13.76
CA GLY A 352 27.88 24.42 -14.01
C GLY A 352 28.12 25.19 -12.71
N ASN A 353 27.41 26.31 -12.52
CA ASN A 353 27.47 27.11 -11.29
C ASN A 353 26.44 26.68 -10.23
N LYS A 354 25.78 25.53 -10.40
CA LYS A 354 24.81 25.00 -9.43
C LYS A 354 25.40 23.81 -8.67
N LYS A 355 25.22 23.83 -7.35
CA LYS A 355 25.61 22.75 -6.44
C LYS A 355 24.38 22.24 -5.70
N TYR A 356 24.19 20.93 -5.68
CA TYR A 356 23.04 20.27 -5.07
C TYR A 356 23.52 19.49 -3.85
N TYR A 357 22.94 19.79 -2.70
CA TYR A 357 23.31 19.23 -1.42
C TYR A 357 22.20 18.33 -0.89
N ALA A 358 22.64 17.22 -0.29
CA ALA A 358 21.76 16.33 0.45
C ALA A 358 21.07 17.09 1.59
N PRO A 359 19.91 16.62 2.07
CA PRO A 359 19.29 17.17 3.25
C PRO A 359 20.18 17.06 4.50
N GLU A 360 20.32 18.15 5.25
CA GLU A 360 20.88 18.11 6.60
C GLU A 360 19.82 17.57 7.59
N ARG A 361 20.26 16.86 8.64
CA ARG A 361 19.38 16.38 9.72
C ARG A 361 18.68 17.57 10.39
N CYS A 362 17.35 17.61 10.29
CA CYS A 362 16.50 18.71 10.77
C CYS A 362 17.03 20.08 10.31
N GLY A 363 17.28 20.23 9.01
CA GLY A 363 17.74 21.47 8.39
C GLY A 363 16.69 22.59 8.44
N ALA A 364 16.65 23.43 7.40
CA ALA A 364 15.68 24.54 7.36
C ALA A 364 14.24 24.04 7.61
N PHE A 365 13.53 24.76 8.49
CA PHE A 365 12.17 24.44 8.93
C PHE A 365 12.00 23.08 9.64
N SER A 366 13.09 22.53 10.20
CA SER A 366 13.15 21.23 10.88
C SER A 366 12.74 20.07 9.97
N THR A 367 13.24 20.09 8.74
CA THR A 367 12.95 19.08 7.72
C THR A 367 14.21 18.52 7.08
N MET A 368 14.05 17.39 6.40
CA MET A 368 15.06 16.81 5.52
C MET A 368 14.77 17.18 4.06
N ALA A 369 14.79 18.48 3.73
CA ALA A 369 14.69 18.92 2.34
C ALA A 369 16.08 19.28 1.75
N PRO A 370 16.32 18.92 0.47
CA PRO A 370 17.57 19.25 -0.21
C PRO A 370 17.70 20.75 -0.46
N VAL A 371 18.94 21.19 -0.63
CA VAL A 371 19.29 22.57 -0.93
C VAL A 371 20.09 22.63 -2.23
N MET A 372 19.76 23.57 -3.10
CA MET A 372 20.55 23.90 -4.28
C MET A 372 21.12 25.31 -4.12
N ALA A 373 22.43 25.45 -4.25
CA ALA A 373 23.12 26.73 -4.29
C ALA A 373 23.51 27.08 -5.72
N ARG A 374 23.24 28.32 -6.15
CA ARG A 374 23.81 28.90 -7.37
C ARG A 374 24.95 29.83 -6.98
N LEU A 375 26.11 29.62 -7.58
CA LEU A 375 27.31 30.42 -7.35
C LEU A 375 27.40 31.58 -8.36
N GLY A 376 27.73 32.76 -7.84
CA GLY A 376 28.11 33.95 -8.60
C GLY A 376 29.62 34.15 -8.60
N GLU A 377 30.08 35.35 -8.99
CA GLU A 377 31.51 35.67 -9.04
C GLU A 377 32.17 35.74 -7.64
N ASP A 378 31.42 36.20 -6.62
CA ASP A 378 31.94 36.52 -5.29
C ASP A 378 31.50 35.53 -4.17
N GLY A 379 30.73 34.48 -4.51
CA GLY A 379 30.21 33.53 -3.54
C GLY A 379 28.89 32.90 -3.96
N VAL A 380 28.08 32.51 -2.98
CA VAL A 380 26.72 32.07 -3.23
C VAL A 380 25.88 33.26 -3.68
N GLU A 381 25.12 33.10 -4.75
CA GLU A 381 24.20 34.11 -5.28
C GLU A 381 22.76 33.79 -4.92
N THR A 382 22.38 32.50 -4.91
CA THR A 382 21.05 32.10 -4.47
C THR A 382 21.09 30.75 -3.76
N ILE A 383 20.18 30.58 -2.79
CA ILE A 383 19.89 29.31 -2.14
C ILE A 383 18.44 28.94 -2.42
N THR A 384 18.22 27.75 -2.96
CA THR A 384 16.89 27.17 -3.18
C THR A 384 16.70 25.96 -2.28
N TRP A 385 15.75 26.05 -1.37
CA TRP A 385 15.26 24.94 -0.57
C TRP A 385 13.91 24.49 -1.15
N LYS A 386 13.76 23.19 -1.43
CA LYS A 386 12.51 22.64 -1.94
C LYS A 386 12.08 21.46 -1.09
N TYR A 387 10.88 21.55 -0.54
CA TYR A 387 10.24 20.48 0.20
C TYR A 387 9.04 19.94 -0.58
N THR A 388 8.98 18.62 -0.73
CA THR A 388 7.85 17.89 -1.33
C THR A 388 7.16 17.14 -0.20
N TYR A 389 5.87 17.40 -0.01
CA TYR A 389 5.11 16.72 1.03
C TYR A 389 4.96 15.22 0.70
N PRO A 390 4.72 14.37 1.72
CA PRO A 390 4.61 12.93 1.50
C PRO A 390 3.54 12.56 0.47
N ASP A 391 2.41 13.25 0.48
CA ASP A 391 1.28 13.03 -0.42
C ASP A 391 0.30 14.22 -0.46
N GLY A 392 -0.77 14.08 -1.24
CA GLY A 392 -1.82 15.09 -1.44
C GLY A 392 -2.67 15.44 -0.20
N SER A 393 -2.67 14.59 0.85
CA SER A 393 -3.45 14.85 2.08
C SER A 393 -2.96 16.09 2.84
N TYR A 394 -1.70 16.47 2.61
CA TYR A 394 -1.07 17.65 3.19
C TYR A 394 -1.46 18.97 2.50
N GLU A 395 -2.39 18.99 1.55
CA GLU A 395 -2.75 20.22 0.83
C GLU A 395 -3.20 21.35 1.78
N ALA A 396 -4.05 21.04 2.77
CA ALA A 396 -4.50 22.05 3.73
C ALA A 396 -3.38 22.51 4.67
N GLU A 397 -2.56 21.57 5.15
CA GLU A 397 -1.44 21.85 6.05
C GLU A 397 -0.34 22.66 5.36
N SER A 398 0.02 22.30 4.13
CA SER A 398 1.03 22.98 3.32
C SER A 398 0.61 24.41 2.95
N LYS A 399 -0.68 24.66 2.72
CA LYS A 399 -1.22 26.02 2.55
C LYS A 399 -1.11 26.83 3.84
N ALA A 400 -1.41 26.23 4.98
CA ALA A 400 -1.25 26.89 6.28
C ALA A 400 0.23 27.20 6.58
N PHE A 401 1.13 26.27 6.26
CA PHE A 401 2.58 26.50 6.35
C PHE A 401 3.02 27.64 5.42
N TYR A 402 2.56 27.69 4.17
CA TYR A 402 2.89 28.78 3.24
C TYR A 402 2.53 30.16 3.83
N GLU A 403 1.31 30.32 4.35
CA GLU A 403 0.89 31.61 4.92
C GLU A 403 1.72 31.98 6.16
N GLY A 404 1.98 31.03 7.05
CA GLY A 404 2.81 31.27 8.23
C GLY A 404 4.29 31.52 7.88
N ALA A 405 4.83 30.83 6.87
CA ALA A 405 6.19 31.02 6.39
C ALA A 405 6.35 32.39 5.73
N LYS A 406 5.32 32.88 5.02
CA LYS A 406 5.28 34.25 4.49
C LYS A 406 5.29 35.29 5.61
N GLU A 407 4.51 35.10 6.67
CA GLU A 407 4.54 35.99 7.84
C GLU A 407 5.92 35.98 8.55
N ALA A 408 6.54 34.80 8.66
CA ALA A 408 7.88 34.67 9.20
C ALA A 408 8.93 35.40 8.33
N ALA A 409 8.84 35.29 7.01
CA ALA A 409 9.70 36.01 6.07
C ALA A 409 9.52 37.53 6.19
N ASP A 410 8.28 38.03 6.26
CA ASP A 410 7.99 39.45 6.47
C ASP A 410 8.69 39.98 7.74
N ALA A 411 8.72 39.17 8.81
CA ALA A 411 9.40 39.50 10.05
C ALA A 411 10.93 39.43 9.95
N VAL A 412 11.49 38.48 9.21
CA VAL A 412 12.95 38.30 9.02
C VAL A 412 13.50 39.39 8.09
N PHE A 413 12.82 39.68 6.99
CA PHE A 413 13.26 40.66 6.00
C PHE A 413 12.88 42.10 6.37
N GLY A 414 11.94 42.29 7.30
CA GLY A 414 11.49 43.61 7.72
C GLY A 414 10.70 44.38 6.66
N VAL A 415 10.30 43.70 5.58
CA VAL A 415 9.48 44.23 4.49
C VAL A 415 8.43 43.19 4.11
N SER A 416 7.23 43.65 3.75
CA SER A 416 6.13 42.74 3.39
C SER A 416 6.29 42.19 1.97
N GLY A 417 6.11 40.89 1.82
CA GLY A 417 6.16 40.20 0.53
C GLY A 417 4.94 40.52 -0.31
N ALA A 418 5.15 40.73 -1.61
CA ALA A 418 4.09 40.91 -2.58
C ALA A 418 3.57 39.55 -3.06
N GLY A 419 2.27 39.31 -2.95
CA GLY A 419 1.63 38.14 -3.54
C GLY A 419 1.51 38.30 -5.06
N VAL A 420 2.00 37.33 -5.82
CA VAL A 420 1.95 37.32 -7.28
C VAL A 420 1.24 36.05 -7.75
N CYS A 421 0.20 36.19 -8.56
CA CYS A 421 -0.41 35.05 -9.24
C CYS A 421 0.42 34.73 -10.49
N LYS A 422 1.34 33.76 -10.40
CA LYS A 422 2.11 33.29 -11.55
C LYS A 422 1.36 32.19 -12.32
N ASP A 423 0.56 31.37 -11.63
CA ASP A 423 -0.35 30.36 -12.14
C ASP A 423 -1.63 30.32 -11.28
N LYS A 424 -2.73 29.77 -11.81
CA LYS A 424 -3.99 29.54 -11.08
C LYS A 424 -3.88 28.46 -10.00
N ASN A 425 -2.86 27.60 -10.09
CA ASN A 425 -2.63 26.45 -9.21
C ASN A 425 -1.48 26.68 -8.22
N ASN A 426 -0.89 27.87 -8.18
CA ASN A 426 0.19 28.19 -7.27
C ASN A 426 -0.10 29.44 -6.43
N MET A 427 0.58 29.52 -5.30
CA MET A 427 0.67 30.74 -4.50
C MET A 427 2.13 31.17 -4.51
N THR A 428 2.40 32.44 -4.78
CA THR A 428 3.76 32.97 -4.78
C THR A 428 3.81 34.27 -4.01
N ALA A 429 4.81 34.40 -3.13
CA ALA A 429 5.16 35.64 -2.44
C ALA A 429 6.62 35.99 -2.76
N THR A 430 6.87 37.26 -3.06
CA THR A 430 8.21 37.75 -3.44
C THR A 430 8.60 38.96 -2.59
N TRP A 431 9.86 39.01 -2.19
CA TRP A 431 10.52 40.16 -1.55
C TRP A 431 11.59 40.65 -2.53
N ASP A 432 11.39 41.86 -3.06
CA ASP A 432 12.17 42.41 -4.18
C ASP A 432 13.68 42.33 -3.92
N GLY A 433 14.38 41.52 -4.73
CA GLY A 433 15.83 41.27 -4.62
C GLY A 433 16.29 40.59 -3.32
N ILE A 434 15.39 39.89 -2.61
CA ILE A 434 15.70 39.21 -1.35
C ILE A 434 15.29 37.74 -1.38
N GLY A 435 14.10 37.41 -1.88
CA GLY A 435 13.66 36.03 -1.93
C GLY A 435 12.26 35.81 -2.48
N GLU A 436 11.93 34.55 -2.64
CA GLU A 436 10.67 34.05 -3.20
C GLU A 436 10.21 32.80 -2.47
N LEU A 437 8.93 32.76 -2.11
CA LEU A 437 8.25 31.59 -1.54
C LEU A 437 7.15 31.16 -2.51
N GLN A 438 7.16 29.89 -2.89
CA GLN A 438 6.15 29.27 -3.74
C GLN A 438 5.50 28.09 -3.04
N TRP A 439 4.19 27.98 -3.19
CA TRP A 439 3.42 26.76 -2.97
C TRP A 439 2.86 26.30 -4.30
N ASN A 440 3.13 25.04 -4.69
CA ASN A 440 2.63 24.44 -5.93
C ASN A 440 1.96 23.09 -5.65
N LEU A 441 1.16 22.61 -6.60
CA LEU A 441 0.73 21.21 -6.69
C LEU A 441 1.44 20.56 -7.88
N GLU A 442 2.38 19.67 -7.61
CA GLU A 442 3.10 18.87 -8.61
C GLU A 442 2.50 17.46 -8.59
N ASP A 443 1.82 17.06 -9.67
CA ASP A 443 1.14 15.76 -9.78
C ASP A 443 0.17 15.45 -8.61
N GLY A 444 -0.46 16.49 -8.06
CA GLY A 444 -1.39 16.39 -6.93
C GLY A 444 -0.72 16.37 -5.55
N ILE A 445 0.60 16.48 -5.49
CA ILE A 445 1.38 16.54 -4.26
C ILE A 445 1.81 17.99 -4.01
N PRO A 446 1.54 18.56 -2.82
CA PRO A 446 1.99 19.90 -2.48
C PRO A 446 3.52 19.99 -2.43
N THR A 447 4.06 21.07 -2.98
CA THR A 447 5.48 21.42 -2.84
C THR A 447 5.61 22.85 -2.33
N ILE A 448 6.59 23.08 -1.46
CA ILE A 448 7.05 24.42 -1.10
C ILE A 448 8.45 24.61 -1.68
N THR A 449 8.65 25.70 -2.38
CA THR A 449 9.98 26.12 -2.83
C THR A 449 10.28 27.50 -2.26
N ILE A 450 11.42 27.62 -1.58
CA ILE A 450 11.94 28.88 -1.06
C ILE A 450 13.25 29.16 -1.80
N THR A 451 13.34 30.34 -2.39
CA THR A 451 14.59 30.87 -2.97
C THR A 451 14.98 32.13 -2.21
N VAL A 452 16.24 32.23 -1.81
CA VAL A 452 16.81 33.43 -1.17
C VAL A 452 18.00 33.91 -1.99
N GLU A 453 18.10 35.23 -2.16
CA GLU A 453 19.15 35.95 -2.90
C GLU A 453 20.16 36.64 -1.96
#